data_AF-A0A954HD47-F1
#
_entry.id   AF-A0A954HD47-F1
#
_cell.length_a   1.000
_cell.length_b   1.000
_cell.length_c   1.000
_cell.angle_alpha   90.00
_cell.angle_beta   90.00
_cell.angle_gamma   90.00
#
_symmetry.space_group_name_H-M   'P 1'
#
loop_
_entity.id
_entity.type
_entity.pdbx_description
1 polymer ?
#
loop_
_entity_poly.entity_id
_entity_poly.type
_entity_poly.pdbx_seq_one_letter_code
_entity_poly.pdbx_strand_id
1 'polypeptide(L)'
;NVKVELWKVGGSSETGENETLIATDQSVPPDGKKYQVKLLAKEPGLYKLRLTDGGDMTRISWGTDLPFTISASMENPPQYKLRMNHYFYVPQGTEVIGLLGGGTGRILDPQGREALLLEDRLQSYYSVRVPVGLDGKLWSIRSANQNFRLMTVPPYLAGSPEQLLLPAEVVRKK
;
A
#
# COMPACT_ATOMS: atom_id res chain seq x y z
N ASN A 1 -13.78 -12.19 14.00
CA ASN A 1 -13.75 -10.91 14.74
C ASN A 1 -13.00 -9.88 13.93
N VAL A 2 -13.70 -9.22 13.00
CA VAL A 2 -13.09 -8.13 12.21
C VAL A 2 -13.49 -6.81 12.84
N LYS A 3 -12.49 -6.02 13.24
CA LYS A 3 -12.65 -4.62 13.64
C LYS A 3 -12.11 -3.73 12.52
N VAL A 4 -12.92 -2.78 12.09
CA VAL A 4 -12.53 -1.75 11.12
C VAL A 4 -12.71 -0.39 11.78
N GLU A 5 -11.67 0.45 11.74
CA GLU A 5 -11.71 1.82 12.24
C GLU A 5 -11.38 2.79 11.11
N LEU A 6 -12.14 3.88 11.02
CA LEU A 6 -11.91 4.98 10.11
C LEU A 6 -11.41 6.20 10.89
N TRP A 7 -10.20 6.63 10.56
CA TRP A 7 -9.54 7.79 11.17
C TRP A 7 -9.40 8.91 10.14
N LYS A 8 -9.78 10.14 10.49
CA LYS A 8 -9.48 11.33 9.69
C LYS A 8 -8.04 11.74 9.97
N VAL A 9 -7.26 11.99 8.92
CA VAL A 9 -5.86 12.44 9.01
C VAL A 9 -5.82 13.94 8.74
N GLY A 10 -5.29 14.71 9.69
CA GLY A 10 -5.26 16.16 9.64
C GLY A 10 -6.63 16.83 9.89
N GLY A 11 -6.59 18.13 10.18
CA GLY A 11 -7.76 18.94 10.54
C GLY A 11 -7.73 19.43 11.99
N SER A 12 -8.75 20.17 12.39
CA SER A 12 -8.93 20.65 13.77
C SER A 12 -9.22 19.47 14.68
N SER A 13 -8.20 18.92 15.33
CA SER A 13 -8.40 17.97 16.43
C SER A 13 -8.72 18.74 17.70
N GLU A 14 -9.78 18.33 18.41
CA GLU A 14 -10.11 18.86 19.74
C GLU A 14 -8.99 18.60 20.76
N THR A 15 -8.12 17.61 20.50
CA THR A 15 -7.04 17.16 21.40
C THR A 15 -5.63 17.53 20.92
N GLY A 16 -5.49 18.16 19.74
CA GLY A 16 -4.20 18.41 19.11
C GLY A 16 -3.57 17.18 18.45
N GLU A 17 -4.30 16.07 18.37
CA GLU A 17 -3.87 14.86 17.67
C GLU A 17 -3.95 14.99 16.15
N ASN A 18 -2.95 14.45 15.43
CA ASN A 18 -2.92 14.45 13.96
C ASN A 18 -3.96 13.51 13.30
N GLU A 19 -4.58 12.62 14.08
CA GLU A 19 -5.60 11.67 13.60
C GLU A 19 -6.82 11.69 14.54
N THR A 20 -8.04 11.65 14.01
CA THR A 20 -9.28 11.61 14.81
C THR A 20 -10.12 10.39 14.42
N LEU A 21 -10.53 9.56 15.38
CA LEU A 21 -11.42 8.42 15.13
C LEU A 21 -12.82 8.91 14.76
N ILE A 22 -13.31 8.51 13.59
CA ILE A 22 -14.61 8.95 13.05
C ILE A 22 -15.67 7.86 13.11
N ALA A 23 -15.29 6.60 12.88
CA ALA A 23 -16.21 5.47 12.89
C ALA A 23 -15.49 4.15 13.20
N THR A 24 -16.24 3.21 13.79
CA THR A 24 -15.79 1.85 14.07
C THR A 24 -16.88 0.87 13.64
N ASP A 25 -16.51 -0.25 13.02
CA ASP A 25 -17.38 -1.39 12.77
C ASP A 25 -16.76 -2.67 13.35
N GLN A 26 -17.60 -3.49 13.99
CA GLN A 26 -17.26 -4.83 14.49
C GLN A 26 -18.38 -5.84 14.15
N SER A 27 -19.12 -5.59 13.07
CA SER A 27 -20.34 -6.33 12.75
C SER A 27 -20.08 -7.68 12.09
N VAL A 28 -18.85 -7.95 11.67
CA VAL A 28 -18.47 -9.12 10.87
C VAL A 28 -18.00 -10.29 11.75
N PRO A 29 -18.81 -11.36 11.90
CA PRO A 29 -18.42 -12.57 12.61
C PRO A 29 -17.46 -13.44 11.78
N PRO A 30 -16.68 -14.34 12.41
CA PRO A 30 -15.79 -15.27 11.72
C PRO A 30 -16.55 -16.50 11.20
N ASP A 31 -17.58 -16.33 10.39
CA ASP A 31 -18.44 -17.42 9.90
C ASP A 31 -18.17 -17.81 8.43
N GLY A 32 -17.13 -17.24 7.84
CA GLY A 32 -16.72 -17.49 6.45
C GLY A 32 -17.61 -16.83 5.39
N LYS A 33 -18.65 -16.08 5.77
CA LYS A 33 -19.50 -15.35 4.82
C LYS A 33 -18.92 -13.99 4.47
N LYS A 34 -19.36 -13.46 3.33
CA LYS A 34 -19.00 -12.12 2.89
C LYS A 34 -19.97 -11.10 3.49
N TYR A 35 -19.42 -10.03 4.03
CA TYR A 35 -20.17 -8.92 4.58
C TYR A 35 -19.72 -7.62 3.91
N GLN A 36 -20.67 -6.72 3.69
CA GLN A 36 -20.39 -5.36 3.27
C GLN A 36 -20.32 -4.47 4.51
N VAL A 37 -19.15 -3.88 4.75
CA VAL A 37 -18.96 -2.86 5.79
C VAL A 37 -18.99 -1.48 5.12
N LYS A 38 -19.79 -0.56 5.68
CA LYS A 38 -19.87 0.83 5.22
C LYS A 38 -19.49 1.76 6.36
N LEU A 39 -18.43 2.54 6.17
CA LEU A 39 -18.01 3.59 7.09
C LEU A 39 -18.15 4.94 6.39
N LEU A 40 -18.84 5.89 7.03
CA LEU A 40 -19.14 7.19 6.44
C LEU A 40 -18.07 8.22 6.81
N ALA A 41 -17.38 8.76 5.81
CA ALA A 41 -16.58 9.98 5.95
C ALA A 41 -17.54 11.18 5.95
N LYS A 42 -17.55 11.95 7.04
CA LYS A 42 -18.47 13.10 7.20
C LYS A 42 -18.00 14.35 6.45
N GLU A 43 -16.72 14.44 6.13
CA GLU A 43 -16.09 15.63 5.57
C GLU A 43 -15.10 15.24 4.46
N PRO A 44 -14.80 16.14 3.52
CA PRO A 44 -13.67 15.95 2.61
C PRO A 44 -12.35 15.90 3.40
N GLY A 45 -11.43 15.02 3.01
CA GLY A 45 -10.11 14.92 3.63
C GLY A 45 -9.40 13.61 3.36
N LEU A 46 -8.22 13.47 3.96
CA LEU A 46 -7.48 12.21 3.97
C LEU A 46 -7.97 11.34 5.13
N TYR A 47 -8.11 10.05 4.87
CA TYR A 47 -8.54 9.08 5.85
C TYR A 47 -7.60 7.88 5.90
N LYS A 48 -7.52 7.27 7.08
CA LYS A 48 -6.76 6.06 7.36
C LYS A 48 -7.70 4.99 7.87
N LEU A 49 -7.67 3.83 7.24
CA LEU A 49 -8.36 2.65 7.72
C LEU A 49 -7.40 1.80 8.55
N ARG A 50 -7.83 1.42 9.75
CA ARG A 50 -7.14 0.41 10.56
C ARG A 50 -8.02 -0.83 10.62
N LEU A 51 -7.44 -1.99 10.30
CA LEU A 51 -8.14 -3.26 10.27
C LEU A 51 -7.45 -4.25 11.20
N THR A 52 -8.24 -4.98 11.98
CA THR A 52 -7.76 -6.05 12.85
C THR A 52 -8.72 -7.22 12.73
N ASP A 53 -8.21 -8.41 12.42
CA ASP A 53 -9.04 -9.59 12.17
C ASP A 53 -8.91 -10.66 13.27
N GLY A 54 -8.20 -10.37 14.35
CA GLY A 54 -7.97 -11.32 15.44
C GLY A 54 -7.17 -12.57 15.03
N GLY A 55 -6.60 -12.62 13.83
CA GLY A 55 -5.94 -13.82 13.30
C GLY A 55 -6.81 -14.69 12.40
N ASP A 56 -8.04 -14.28 12.07
CA ASP A 56 -9.02 -15.08 11.32
C ASP A 56 -8.72 -15.21 9.81
N MET A 57 -7.56 -14.73 9.35
CA MET A 57 -7.13 -14.73 7.94
C MET A 57 -8.17 -14.08 7.02
N THR A 58 -8.68 -12.92 7.44
CA THR A 58 -9.76 -12.23 6.72
C THR A 58 -9.28 -11.70 5.38
N ARG A 59 -10.07 -11.94 4.33
CA ARG A 59 -9.87 -11.34 3.01
C ARG A 59 -10.74 -10.10 2.86
N ILE A 60 -10.12 -8.95 2.65
CA ILE A 60 -10.80 -7.70 2.32
C ILE A 60 -10.77 -7.49 0.81
N SER A 61 -11.93 -7.15 0.25
CA SER A 61 -12.05 -6.70 -1.14
C SER A 61 -12.50 -5.25 -1.14
N TRP A 62 -11.80 -4.43 -1.92
CA TRP A 62 -12.10 -3.00 -2.09
C TRP A 62 -12.96 -2.77 -3.33
N GLY A 63 -13.79 -1.73 -3.32
CA GLY A 63 -14.37 -1.19 -4.55
C GLY A 63 -13.24 -0.70 -5.48
N THR A 64 -13.43 -0.86 -6.78
CA THR A 64 -12.43 -0.43 -7.79
C THR A 64 -12.35 1.10 -7.93
N ASP A 65 -13.37 1.79 -7.46
CA ASP A 65 -13.60 3.23 -7.54
C ASP A 65 -13.03 4.02 -6.34
N LEU A 66 -12.62 3.35 -5.27
CA LEU A 66 -12.06 4.00 -4.09
C LEU A 66 -10.53 4.13 -4.20
N PRO A 67 -9.97 5.35 -4.29
CA PRO A 67 -8.52 5.54 -4.21
C PRO A 67 -8.03 5.29 -2.79
N PHE A 68 -6.99 4.48 -2.63
CA PHE A 68 -6.29 4.26 -1.38
C PHE A 68 -4.86 3.79 -1.61
N THR A 69 -4.04 3.85 -0.57
CA THR A 69 -2.70 3.26 -0.60
C THR A 69 -2.43 2.48 0.67
N ILE A 70 -1.57 1.49 0.56
CA ILE A 70 -0.94 0.81 1.69
C ILE A 70 0.50 1.31 1.81
N SER A 71 0.92 1.60 3.03
CA SER A 71 2.31 1.96 3.29
C SER A 71 3.23 0.75 3.13
N ALA A 72 4.39 0.98 2.52
CA ALA A 72 5.51 0.05 2.40
C ALA A 72 6.83 0.70 2.82
N SER A 73 6.77 1.59 3.82
CA SER A 73 7.94 2.30 4.37
C SER A 73 8.61 1.47 5.46
N MET A 74 9.86 1.83 5.81
CA MET A 74 10.62 1.14 6.86
C MET A 74 9.87 1.16 8.20
N GLU A 75 9.27 2.29 8.54
CA GLU A 75 8.53 2.52 9.79
C GLU A 75 7.14 1.88 9.76
N ASN A 76 6.50 1.88 8.59
CA ASN A 76 5.17 1.32 8.39
C ASN A 76 5.17 0.28 7.26
N PRO A 77 5.56 -0.97 7.56
CA PRO A 77 5.48 -2.11 6.67
C PRO A 77 4.09 -2.35 6.08
N PRO A 78 4.00 -3.03 4.91
CA PRO A 78 2.73 -3.64 4.51
C PRO A 78 2.34 -4.73 5.53
N GLN A 79 1.16 -4.60 6.13
CA GLN A 79 0.64 -5.51 7.16
C GLN A 79 -0.14 -6.69 6.56
N TYR A 80 0.42 -7.34 5.54
CA TYR A 80 -0.22 -8.46 4.85
C TYR A 80 0.36 -9.80 5.29
N LYS A 81 -0.50 -10.77 5.66
CA LYS A 81 -0.02 -12.12 5.99
C LYS A 81 0.26 -13.01 4.77
N LEU A 82 -0.24 -12.64 3.59
CA LEU A 82 -0.13 -13.43 2.36
C LEU A 82 0.75 -12.74 1.30
N ARG A 83 1.19 -13.52 0.31
CA ARG A 83 1.90 -13.00 -0.86
C ARG A 83 1.04 -11.96 -1.58
N MET A 84 1.67 -10.87 -1.99
CA MET A 84 0.97 -9.70 -2.49
C MET A 84 1.37 -9.33 -3.92
N ASN A 85 0.39 -8.82 -4.66
CA ASN A 85 0.54 -8.25 -5.99
C ASN A 85 0.04 -6.81 -5.94
N HIS A 86 0.95 -5.85 -6.07
CA HIS A 86 0.62 -4.43 -5.98
C HIS A 86 1.34 -3.60 -7.03
N TYR A 87 0.88 -2.37 -7.20
CA TYR A 87 1.49 -1.34 -8.03
C TYR A 87 2.07 -0.25 -7.14
N PHE A 88 3.15 0.38 -7.61
CA PHE A 88 3.77 1.55 -6.98
C PHE A 88 4.26 2.51 -8.06
N TYR A 89 4.41 3.78 -7.69
CA TYR A 89 4.84 4.82 -8.61
C TYR A 89 6.33 5.08 -8.52
N VAL A 90 6.98 5.18 -9.67
CA VAL A 90 8.38 5.59 -9.80
C VAL A 90 8.38 7.03 -10.32
N PRO A 91 8.73 8.05 -9.50
CA PRO A 91 8.72 9.44 -9.92
C PRO A 91 9.61 9.72 -11.12
N GLN A 92 9.28 10.77 -11.88
CA GLN A 92 10.12 11.27 -12.96
C GLN A 92 11.52 11.62 -12.42
N GLY A 93 12.56 11.31 -13.22
CA GLY A 93 13.96 11.49 -12.85
C GLY A 93 14.53 10.43 -11.90
N THR A 94 13.74 9.43 -11.49
CA THR A 94 14.27 8.33 -10.66
C THR A 94 15.23 7.48 -11.49
N GLU A 95 16.50 7.38 -11.05
CA GLU A 95 17.50 6.51 -11.69
C GLU A 95 17.59 5.12 -11.05
N VAL A 96 17.24 5.02 -9.76
CA VAL A 96 17.39 3.80 -8.96
C VAL A 96 16.20 3.64 -8.02
N ILE A 97 15.59 2.45 -8.05
CA ILE A 97 14.63 1.98 -7.05
C ILE A 97 15.42 1.19 -6.00
N GLY A 98 15.55 1.72 -4.79
CA GLY A 98 16.10 1.03 -3.63
C GLY A 98 14.98 0.40 -2.81
N LEU A 99 15.19 -0.83 -2.36
CA LEU A 99 14.22 -1.60 -1.60
C LEU A 99 14.88 -2.53 -0.57
N LEU A 100 14.11 -2.87 0.46
CA LEU A 100 14.35 -4.05 1.30
C LEU A 100 13.46 -5.18 0.77
N GLY A 101 14.02 -6.38 0.57
CA GLY A 101 13.26 -7.53 0.07
C GLY A 101 14.03 -8.84 0.25
N GLY A 102 13.52 -9.92 -0.35
CA GLY A 102 14.12 -11.26 -0.29
C GLY A 102 13.11 -12.35 0.06
N GLY A 103 13.52 -13.60 -0.12
CA GLY A 103 12.73 -14.81 0.07
C GLY A 103 11.77 -15.06 -1.08
N THR A 104 10.90 -14.09 -1.39
CA THR A 104 9.95 -14.22 -2.48
C THR A 104 9.62 -12.89 -3.15
N GLY A 105 9.25 -12.98 -4.42
CA GLY A 105 8.65 -11.90 -5.18
C GLY A 105 9.51 -11.42 -6.35
N ARG A 106 8.97 -10.48 -7.11
CA ARG A 106 9.65 -9.90 -8.27
C ARG A 106 9.10 -8.53 -8.61
N ILE A 107 9.99 -7.64 -9.01
CA ILE A 107 9.64 -6.32 -9.54
C ILE A 107 9.51 -6.42 -11.04
N LEU A 108 8.39 -5.93 -11.56
CA LEU A 108 8.15 -5.78 -12.99
C LEU A 108 8.16 -4.30 -13.36
N ASP A 109 8.71 -4.02 -14.54
CA ASP A 109 8.65 -2.72 -15.18
C ASP A 109 7.23 -2.39 -15.70
N PRO A 110 6.99 -1.19 -16.24
CA PRO A 110 5.67 -0.80 -16.74
C PRO A 110 5.21 -1.62 -17.97
N GLN A 111 6.10 -2.38 -18.61
CA GLN A 111 5.78 -3.29 -19.71
C GLN A 111 5.53 -4.73 -19.23
N GLY A 112 5.59 -4.97 -17.91
CA GLY A 112 5.44 -6.29 -17.32
C GLY A 112 6.68 -7.17 -17.40
N ARG A 113 7.83 -6.63 -17.80
CA ARG A 113 9.09 -7.38 -17.86
C ARG A 113 9.74 -7.41 -16.48
N GLU A 114 10.38 -8.51 -16.15
CA GLU A 114 11.06 -8.66 -14.87
C GLU A 114 12.29 -7.77 -14.78
N ALA A 115 12.29 -6.85 -13.81
CA ALA A 115 13.42 -5.97 -13.53
C ALA A 115 14.26 -6.46 -12.34
N LEU A 116 13.66 -7.27 -11.44
CA LEU A 116 14.36 -7.91 -10.32
C LEU A 116 13.59 -9.13 -9.82
N LEU A 117 14.27 -10.27 -9.72
CA LEU A 117 13.79 -11.46 -9.00
C LEU A 117 14.28 -11.44 -7.55
N LEU A 118 13.39 -11.69 -6.59
CA LEU A 118 13.69 -11.80 -5.16
C LEU A 118 13.50 -13.23 -4.62
N GLU A 119 12.93 -14.15 -5.41
CA GLU A 119 12.76 -15.56 -5.03
C GLU A 119 14.10 -16.17 -4.61
N ASP A 120 14.09 -16.89 -3.48
CA ASP A 120 15.24 -17.56 -2.87
C ASP A 120 16.44 -16.66 -2.51
N ARG A 121 16.28 -15.33 -2.61
CA ARG A 121 17.32 -14.39 -2.18
C ARG A 121 17.26 -14.14 -0.68
N LEU A 122 18.39 -13.78 -0.09
CA LEU A 122 18.44 -13.37 1.32
C LEU A 122 17.60 -12.11 1.56
N GLN A 123 17.06 -11.98 2.78
CA GLN A 123 16.44 -10.73 3.22
C GLN A 123 17.51 -9.64 3.31
N SER A 124 17.54 -8.72 2.34
CA SER A 124 18.58 -7.70 2.21
C SER A 124 18.11 -6.49 1.39
N TYR A 125 18.99 -5.50 1.27
CA TYR A 125 18.81 -4.35 0.41
C TYR A 125 19.12 -4.70 -1.03
N TYR A 126 18.24 -4.31 -1.94
CA TYR A 126 18.40 -4.47 -3.38
C TYR A 126 18.14 -3.14 -4.08
N SER A 127 18.69 -3.03 -5.29
CA SER A 127 18.50 -1.88 -6.15
C SER A 127 18.15 -2.31 -7.56
N VAL A 128 17.26 -1.57 -8.21
CA VAL A 128 16.91 -1.73 -9.62
C VAL A 128 17.22 -0.43 -10.34
N ARG A 129 18.02 -0.50 -11.41
CA ARG A 129 18.20 0.65 -12.31
C ARG A 129 16.89 0.92 -13.04
N VAL A 130 16.51 2.19 -13.12
CA VAL A 130 15.35 2.63 -13.91
C VAL A 130 15.86 3.02 -15.30
N PRO A 131 15.51 2.27 -16.35
CA PRO A 131 15.86 2.65 -17.71
C PRO A 131 15.22 3.98 -18.10
N VAL A 132 15.90 4.72 -18.97
CA VAL A 132 15.42 6.01 -19.50
C VAL A 132 14.01 5.86 -20.06
N GLY A 133 13.09 6.73 -19.61
CA GLY A 133 11.70 6.74 -20.06
C GLY A 133 10.80 5.71 -19.37
N LEU A 134 11.30 4.96 -18.39
CA LEU A 134 10.50 4.09 -17.52
C LEU A 134 10.22 4.71 -16.13
N ASP A 135 10.82 5.87 -15.85
CA ASP A 135 10.44 6.77 -14.77
C ASP A 135 9.11 7.48 -15.08
N GLY A 136 8.51 8.09 -14.06
CA GLY A 136 7.20 8.72 -14.16
C GLY A 136 6.04 7.73 -14.41
N LYS A 137 6.26 6.44 -14.19
CA LYS A 137 5.30 5.36 -14.51
C LYS A 137 5.05 4.45 -13.32
N LEU A 138 3.98 3.67 -13.43
CA LEU A 138 3.66 2.63 -12.46
C LEU A 138 4.49 1.38 -12.75
N TRP A 139 5.14 0.91 -11.70
CA TRP A 139 5.84 -0.36 -11.65
C TRP A 139 5.04 -1.30 -10.76
N SER A 140 5.42 -2.58 -10.74
CA SER A 140 4.65 -3.56 -9.99
C SER A 140 5.51 -4.54 -9.23
N ILE A 141 5.03 -4.94 -8.06
CA ILE A 141 5.62 -6.01 -7.25
C ILE A 141 4.66 -7.20 -7.31
N ARG A 142 5.21 -8.40 -7.55
CA ARG A 142 4.44 -9.64 -7.62
C ARG A 142 4.97 -10.65 -6.63
N SER A 143 4.07 -11.41 -6.03
CA SER A 143 4.35 -12.49 -5.08
C SER A 143 5.24 -12.09 -3.91
N ALA A 144 5.31 -10.81 -3.52
CA ALA A 144 6.15 -10.37 -2.42
C ALA A 144 5.54 -10.71 -1.06
N ASN A 145 6.41 -10.92 -0.06
CA ASN A 145 5.99 -11.07 1.33
C ASN A 145 5.90 -9.72 2.05
N GLN A 146 5.49 -9.76 3.31
CA GLN A 146 5.30 -8.58 4.17
C GLN A 146 6.59 -7.83 4.51
N ASN A 147 7.77 -8.35 4.19
CA ASN A 147 9.05 -7.72 4.51
C ASN A 147 9.52 -6.76 3.41
N PHE A 148 8.77 -6.63 2.31
CA PHE A 148 9.07 -5.71 1.23
C PHE A 148 8.95 -4.24 1.67
N ARG A 149 9.97 -3.43 1.38
CA ARG A 149 9.98 -1.98 1.66
C ARG A 149 10.50 -1.21 0.47
N LEU A 150 9.89 -0.07 0.18
CA LEU A 150 10.40 0.90 -0.79
C LEU A 150 11.16 2.00 -0.03
N MET A 151 12.31 2.41 -0.55
CA MET A 151 13.21 3.33 0.14
C MET A 151 13.51 4.61 -0.64
N THR A 152 13.64 4.53 -1.98
CA THR A 152 14.01 5.69 -2.82
C THR A 152 12.84 6.24 -3.64
N VAL A 153 11.72 5.52 -3.65
CA VAL A 153 10.47 5.91 -4.29
C VAL A 153 9.37 6.03 -3.22
N PRO A 154 8.26 6.72 -3.50
CA PRO A 154 7.14 6.83 -2.58
C PRO A 154 6.71 5.45 -2.09
N PRO A 155 6.68 5.20 -0.77
CA PRO A 155 6.46 3.87 -0.22
C PRO A 155 4.97 3.54 -0.16
N TYR A 156 4.30 3.62 -1.30
CA TYR A 156 2.86 3.54 -1.45
C TYR A 156 2.50 2.47 -2.47
N LEU A 157 1.67 1.51 -2.04
CA LEU A 157 1.21 0.37 -2.81
C LEU A 157 -0.29 0.42 -3.03
N ALA A 158 -0.78 -0.07 -4.16
CA ALA A 158 -2.21 -0.29 -4.39
C ALA A 158 -2.49 -1.57 -5.19
N GLY A 159 -3.70 -2.12 -5.03
CA GLY A 159 -4.13 -3.37 -5.68
C GLY A 159 -4.30 -3.23 -7.19
N SER A 160 -4.67 -2.04 -7.65
CA SER A 160 -4.71 -1.67 -9.06
C SER A 160 -4.08 -0.28 -9.30
N PRO A 161 -3.72 0.05 -10.56
CA PRO A 161 -3.23 1.37 -10.93
C PRO A 161 -4.14 2.53 -10.52
N GLU A 162 -5.45 2.37 -10.72
CA GLU A 162 -6.46 3.42 -10.53
C GLU A 162 -6.70 3.73 -9.06
N GLN A 163 -6.42 2.77 -8.18
CA GLN A 163 -6.55 2.93 -6.75
C GLN A 163 -5.40 3.74 -6.14
N LEU A 164 -4.22 3.81 -6.79
CA LEU A 164 -3.02 4.32 -6.16
C LEU A 164 -3.12 5.83 -5.84
N LEU A 165 -3.44 6.11 -4.58
CA LEU A 165 -3.46 7.46 -4.03
C LEU A 165 -2.04 7.92 -3.68
N LEU A 166 -1.62 9.06 -4.24
CA LEU A 166 -0.29 9.65 -4.00
C LEU A 166 -0.41 11.13 -3.64
N PRO A 167 0.54 11.66 -2.86
CA PRO A 167 0.70 13.11 -2.70
C PRO A 167 0.96 13.79 -4.06
N ALA A 168 0.35 14.95 -4.29
CA ALA A 168 0.44 15.62 -5.59
C ALA A 168 1.87 16.08 -5.92
N GLU A 169 2.64 16.46 -4.92
CA GLU A 169 4.03 16.89 -5.01
C GLU A 169 4.96 15.79 -5.55
N VAL A 170 4.64 14.53 -5.27
CA VAL A 170 5.41 13.37 -5.76
C VAL A 170 5.24 13.22 -7.27
N VAL A 171 4.04 13.44 -7.78
CA VAL A 171 3.71 13.29 -9.21
C VAL A 171 4.13 14.53 -10.01
N ARG A 172 4.12 15.71 -9.37
CA ARG A 172 4.45 16.99 -10.01
C ARG A 172 5.95 17.31 -10.05
N LYS A 173 6.80 16.55 -9.35
CA LYS A 173 8.26 16.72 -9.45
C LYS A 173 8.69 16.52 -10.91
N LYS A 174 9.17 17.60 -11.52
CA LYS A 174 9.82 17.62 -12.83
C LYS A 174 11.33 17.56 -12.66
#